data_AF-A0A6J1M4V1-F1
#
_entry.id   AF-A0A6J1M4V1-F1
#
_cell.length_a   1.000
_cell.length_b   1.000
_cell.length_c   1.000
_cell.angle_alpha   90.00
_cell.angle_beta   90.00
_cell.angle_gamma   90.00
#
_symmetry.space_group_name_H-M   'P 1'
#
loop_
_entity.id
_entity.type
_entity.pdbx_description
1 polymer ?
#
loop_
_entity_poly.entity_id
_entity_poly.type
_entity_poly.pdbx_seq_one_letter_code
_entity_poly.pdbx_strand_id
1 'polypeptide(L)'
;MKLNKSYANCRVRRYLLIFTALSLLLLPLSLIYLVWNEQLQKIKGYELQQQQQRQQQPQQQQQQQQQQRPQQILPAGQTFRYPVLLLNKNKNKELTVVATGTTKNKWRYVDKINNETGLSLIPDYAIQSLSADEMQEMSVRMEARLNRLKDKCSEFGLDVLGQDTWHTPNTWEFLVNKKYHIIWCNVFKAASSSWMFNFNVLAGYTPNYLLKTKKILLNLARERYPRVTLQELREAQNNSITFIIARNPFERLLSAYRDKIVFALPYSFHDKLGRSIVRNYRKKPKLISRAGNTKYPTFPEFVHWLIDQVKRGNYIDMHFVSATSFCTPCLIRFDMILKFESLAEDQLYLIEKTGLQRVIAPVWRNMGKGGRKTQELQQQFYSQLTKQEMLELYNYYQYDFDLFDYDIKEYLQYARADEVADAVASGV
;
A
#
# COMPACT_ATOMS: atom_id res chain seq x y z
N MET A 1 -76.75 49.17 -24.36
CA MET A 1 -76.41 47.85 -24.98
C MET A 1 -75.92 46.90 -23.89
N LYS A 2 -76.76 45.95 -23.45
CA LYS A 2 -76.38 44.92 -22.47
C LYS A 2 -75.64 43.79 -23.21
N LEU A 3 -74.31 43.74 -23.07
CA LEU A 3 -73.49 42.65 -23.60
C LEU A 3 -73.60 41.42 -22.70
N ASN A 4 -73.89 40.30 -23.34
CA ASN A 4 -74.41 39.07 -22.78
C ASN A 4 -73.32 38.27 -22.04
N LYS A 5 -73.29 38.33 -20.70
CA LYS A 5 -72.34 37.61 -19.80
C LYS A 5 -72.34 36.08 -19.98
N SER A 6 -73.33 35.51 -20.66
CA SER A 6 -73.43 34.07 -20.90
C SER A 6 -72.43 33.55 -21.95
N TYR A 7 -72.05 34.36 -22.93
CA TYR A 7 -71.20 33.91 -24.05
C TYR A 7 -69.69 33.82 -23.71
N ALA A 8 -69.21 34.63 -22.76
CA ALA A 8 -67.79 34.66 -22.38
C ALA A 8 -67.38 33.41 -21.57
N ASN A 9 -68.24 32.95 -20.65
CA ASN A 9 -67.98 31.75 -19.85
C ASN A 9 -67.95 30.46 -20.68
N CYS A 10 -68.70 30.40 -21.78
CA CYS A 10 -68.75 29.21 -22.62
C CYS A 10 -67.45 29.05 -23.46
N ARG A 11 -66.87 30.15 -23.96
CA ARG A 11 -65.60 30.11 -24.72
C ARG A 11 -64.41 29.74 -23.83
N VAL A 12 -64.30 30.32 -22.64
CA VAL A 12 -63.19 30.03 -21.73
C VAL A 12 -63.22 28.56 -21.30
N ARG A 13 -64.41 28.01 -20.98
CA ARG A 13 -64.56 26.58 -20.65
C ARG A 13 -64.15 25.67 -21.82
N ARG A 14 -64.46 26.07 -23.05
CA ARG A 14 -64.10 25.32 -24.27
C ARG A 14 -62.59 25.31 -24.50
N TYR A 15 -61.91 26.45 -24.31
CA TYR A 15 -60.45 26.50 -24.40
C TYR A 15 -59.75 25.73 -23.28
N LEU A 16 -60.27 25.78 -22.05
CA LEU A 16 -59.72 25.00 -20.93
C LEU A 16 -59.83 23.50 -21.18
N LEU A 17 -60.96 23.03 -21.71
CA LEU A 17 -61.17 21.63 -22.09
C LEU A 17 -60.26 21.19 -23.25
N ILE A 18 -60.02 22.07 -24.23
CA ILE A 18 -59.08 21.79 -25.33
C ILE A 18 -57.64 21.73 -24.80
N PHE A 19 -57.26 22.63 -23.90
CA PHE A 19 -55.92 22.66 -23.32
C PHE A 19 -55.65 21.45 -22.42
N THR A 20 -56.63 21.03 -21.61
CA THR A 20 -56.51 19.81 -20.80
C THR A 20 -56.47 18.56 -21.67
N ALA A 21 -57.26 18.49 -22.74
CA ALA A 21 -57.22 17.37 -23.69
C ALA A 21 -55.86 17.29 -24.43
N LEU A 22 -55.31 18.43 -24.88
CA LEU A 22 -53.99 18.48 -25.51
C LEU A 22 -52.87 18.10 -24.53
N SER A 23 -52.96 18.55 -23.28
CA SER A 23 -51.97 18.22 -22.24
C SER A 23 -52.00 16.73 -21.88
N LEU A 24 -53.21 16.13 -21.81
CA LEU A 24 -53.39 14.70 -21.58
C LEU A 24 -52.91 13.83 -22.76
N LEU A 25 -52.82 14.38 -23.97
CA LEU A 25 -52.27 13.70 -25.14
C LEU A 25 -50.75 13.85 -25.27
N LEU A 26 -50.21 15.04 -24.99
CA LEU A 26 -48.79 15.34 -25.19
C LEU A 26 -47.91 14.76 -24.07
N LEU A 27 -48.40 14.71 -22.82
CA LEU A 27 -47.66 14.12 -21.70
C LEU A 27 -47.31 12.64 -21.92
N PRO A 28 -48.25 11.73 -22.27
CA PRO A 28 -47.90 10.34 -22.53
C PRO A 28 -47.01 10.16 -23.76
N LEU A 29 -47.16 10.97 -24.82
CA LEU A 29 -46.26 10.93 -25.97
C LEU A 29 -44.83 11.34 -25.61
N SER A 30 -44.66 12.34 -24.74
CA SER A 30 -43.33 12.75 -24.26
C SER A 30 -42.67 11.70 -23.37
N LEU A 31 -43.46 10.99 -22.54
CA LEU A 31 -42.97 9.86 -21.74
C LEU A 31 -42.59 8.67 -22.62
N ILE A 32 -43.40 8.36 -23.64
CA ILE A 32 -43.08 7.32 -24.62
C ILE A 32 -41.77 7.67 -25.35
N TYR A 33 -41.60 8.94 -25.75
CA TYR A 33 -40.36 9.40 -26.40
C TYR A 33 -39.14 9.29 -25.48
N LEU A 34 -39.26 9.68 -24.21
CA LEU A 34 -38.18 9.57 -23.23
C LEU A 34 -37.77 8.11 -22.98
N VAL A 35 -38.76 7.23 -22.77
CA VAL A 35 -38.52 5.79 -22.58
C VAL A 35 -37.91 5.17 -23.84
N TRP A 36 -38.41 5.51 -25.02
CA TRP A 36 -37.87 5.02 -26.29
C TRP A 36 -36.42 5.46 -26.51
N ASN A 37 -36.09 6.71 -26.19
CA ASN A 37 -34.74 7.23 -26.30
C ASN A 37 -33.78 6.56 -25.29
N GLU A 38 -34.23 6.28 -24.06
CA GLU A 38 -33.44 5.54 -23.06
C GLU A 38 -33.15 4.10 -23.52
N GLN A 39 -34.15 3.42 -24.11
CA GLN A 39 -33.97 2.07 -24.66
C GLN A 39 -33.03 2.06 -25.87
N LEU A 40 -33.11 3.06 -26.75
CA LEU A 40 -32.19 3.23 -27.89
C LEU A 40 -30.73 3.43 -27.43
N GLN A 41 -30.49 4.18 -26.35
CA GLN A 41 -29.13 4.33 -25.79
C GLN A 41 -28.61 3.02 -25.19
N LYS A 42 -29.48 2.24 -24.54
CA LYS A 42 -29.13 0.89 -24.02
C LYS A 42 -28.80 -0.09 -25.15
N ILE A 43 -29.55 -0.08 -26.25
CA ILE A 43 -29.29 -0.92 -27.44
C ILE A 43 -27.97 -0.52 -28.09
N LYS A 44 -27.72 0.78 -28.31
CA LYS A 44 -26.45 1.27 -28.85
C LYS A 44 -25.26 0.92 -27.95
N GLY A 45 -25.41 1.03 -26.63
CA GLY A 45 -24.40 0.60 -25.66
C GLY A 45 -24.11 -0.90 -25.71
N TYR A 46 -25.16 -1.73 -25.86
CA TYR A 46 -25.03 -3.19 -25.99
C TYR A 46 -24.39 -3.60 -27.32
N GLU A 47 -24.71 -2.91 -28.41
CA GLU A 47 -24.07 -3.12 -29.72
C GLU A 47 -22.58 -2.74 -29.71
N LEU A 48 -22.22 -1.61 -29.07
CA LEU A 48 -20.82 -1.20 -28.84
C LEU A 48 -20.06 -2.24 -28.01
N GLN A 49 -20.68 -2.77 -26.95
CA GLN A 49 -20.09 -3.81 -26.11
C GLN A 49 -19.90 -5.13 -26.89
N GLN A 50 -20.87 -5.53 -27.72
CA GLN A 50 -20.72 -6.69 -28.61
C GLN A 50 -19.66 -6.48 -29.70
N GLN A 51 -19.52 -5.25 -30.21
CA GLN A 51 -18.51 -4.92 -31.23
C GLN A 51 -17.09 -4.95 -30.63
N GLN A 52 -16.92 -4.48 -29.38
CA GLN A 52 -15.68 -4.66 -28.61
C GLN A 52 -15.38 -6.13 -28.29
N GLN A 53 -16.39 -6.93 -27.93
CA GLN A 53 -16.22 -8.38 -27.70
C GLN A 53 -15.86 -9.14 -28.99
N ARG A 54 -16.43 -8.78 -30.14
CA ARG A 54 -16.06 -9.36 -31.45
C ARG A 54 -14.64 -8.97 -31.89
N GLN A 55 -14.15 -7.79 -31.50
CA GLN A 55 -12.77 -7.37 -31.79
C GLN A 55 -11.72 -8.03 -30.88
N GLN A 56 -12.11 -8.59 -29.72
CA GLN A 56 -11.21 -9.28 -28.79
C GLN A 56 -11.07 -10.80 -29.03
N GLN A 57 -11.93 -11.40 -29.86
CA GLN A 57 -11.91 -12.84 -30.17
C GLN A 57 -10.63 -13.35 -30.87
N PRO A 58 -9.89 -12.60 -31.69
CA PRO A 58 -8.65 -13.10 -32.29
C PRO A 58 -7.47 -13.21 -31.30
N GLN A 59 -7.51 -12.55 -30.13
CA GLN A 59 -6.41 -12.56 -29.15
C GLN A 59 -6.49 -13.70 -28.13
N GLN A 60 -7.67 -14.32 -27.93
CA GLN A 60 -7.83 -15.42 -26.97
C GLN A 60 -7.28 -16.77 -27.48
N GLN A 61 -7.16 -16.96 -28.81
CA GLN A 61 -6.59 -18.20 -29.37
C GLN A 61 -5.05 -18.26 -29.29
N GLN A 62 -4.35 -17.13 -29.15
CA GLN A 62 -2.89 -17.12 -28.94
C GLN A 62 -2.48 -17.32 -27.46
N GLN A 63 -3.38 -17.07 -26.50
CA GLN A 63 -3.10 -17.29 -25.07
C GLN A 63 -3.27 -18.76 -24.62
N GLN A 64 -4.09 -19.56 -25.30
CA GLN A 64 -4.27 -20.97 -24.92
C GLN A 64 -3.08 -21.88 -25.29
N GLN A 65 -2.23 -21.49 -26.24
CA GLN A 65 -1.01 -22.26 -26.56
C GLN A 65 0.19 -21.97 -25.62
N GLN A 66 0.14 -20.94 -24.78
CA GLN A 66 1.17 -20.67 -23.76
C GLN A 66 0.88 -21.31 -22.39
N GLN A 67 -0.29 -21.93 -22.21
CA GLN A 67 -0.75 -22.50 -20.93
C GLN A 67 -0.38 -23.97 -20.71
N GLN A 68 0.42 -24.58 -21.60
CA GLN A 68 0.98 -25.93 -21.44
C GLN A 68 2.50 -25.92 -21.23
N ARG A 69 3.04 -24.95 -20.49
CA ARG A 69 4.35 -25.09 -19.85
C ARG A 69 4.16 -25.50 -18.39
N PRO A 70 4.78 -26.60 -17.93
CA PRO A 70 4.76 -26.95 -16.52
C PRO A 70 5.25 -25.76 -15.69
N GLN A 71 4.53 -25.43 -14.62
CA GLN A 71 5.02 -24.51 -13.60
C GLN A 71 6.38 -25.03 -13.13
N GLN A 72 7.46 -24.39 -13.58
CA GLN A 72 8.78 -24.61 -13.00
C GLN A 72 8.69 -24.12 -11.57
N ILE A 73 8.53 -25.06 -10.66
CA ILE A 73 8.95 -24.94 -9.28
C ILE A 73 10.38 -24.39 -9.35
N LEU A 74 10.55 -23.13 -8.96
CA LEU A 74 11.86 -22.53 -8.73
C LEU A 74 12.68 -23.55 -7.93
N PRO A 75 13.86 -23.98 -8.42
CA PRO A 75 14.65 -24.96 -7.69
C PRO A 75 14.96 -24.36 -6.32
N ALA A 76 14.48 -25.04 -5.28
CA ALA A 76 14.89 -24.83 -3.90
C ALA A 76 16.40 -25.06 -3.84
N GLY A 77 17.19 -24.00 -4.03
CA GLY A 77 18.64 -24.14 -4.18
C GLY A 77 19.44 -22.87 -4.45
N GLN A 78 18.87 -21.77 -4.94
CA GLN A 78 19.60 -20.50 -5.01
C GLN A 78 19.55 -19.78 -3.67
N THR A 79 20.42 -20.19 -2.74
CA THR A 79 20.69 -19.38 -1.55
C THR A 79 21.61 -18.22 -1.94
N PHE A 80 21.04 -17.11 -2.40
CA PHE A 80 21.77 -15.85 -2.42
C PHE A 80 22.00 -15.39 -0.97
N ARG A 81 23.26 -15.27 -0.57
CA ARG A 81 23.66 -14.91 0.81
C ARG A 81 24.44 -13.60 0.78
N TYR A 82 23.74 -12.50 1.04
CA TYR A 82 24.28 -11.14 1.04
C TYR A 82 24.89 -10.77 2.40
N PRO A 83 26.02 -10.02 2.45
CA PRO A 83 26.41 -9.25 3.61
C PRO A 83 25.27 -8.40 4.15
N VAL A 84 24.99 -8.58 5.44
CA VAL A 84 24.19 -7.65 6.22
C VAL A 84 25.13 -6.85 7.11
N LEU A 85 24.93 -5.54 7.20
CA LEU A 85 25.43 -4.74 8.31
C LEU A 85 24.84 -5.26 9.64
N LEU A 86 25.47 -6.25 10.25
CA LEU A 86 25.05 -6.84 11.53
C LEU A 86 25.78 -6.19 12.69
N LEU A 87 25.10 -5.29 13.37
CA LEU A 87 25.74 -4.45 14.39
C LEU A 87 25.88 -5.24 15.71
N ASN A 88 27.11 -5.54 16.10
CA ASN A 88 27.44 -6.20 17.36
C ASN A 88 27.29 -5.21 18.54
N LYS A 89 26.52 -5.59 19.57
CA LYS A 89 26.28 -4.75 20.77
C LYS A 89 27.46 -4.74 21.76
N ASN A 90 28.43 -5.66 21.66
CA ASN A 90 29.31 -6.00 22.79
C ASN A 90 30.82 -5.72 22.63
N LYS A 91 31.36 -5.22 21.50
CA LYS A 91 32.81 -4.85 21.39
C LYS A 91 33.06 -3.61 20.50
N ASN A 92 34.20 -2.94 20.75
CA ASN A 92 34.65 -1.61 20.26
C ASN A 92 34.11 -1.07 18.91
N LYS A 93 33.08 -0.23 19.02
CA LYS A 93 32.88 1.19 18.62
C LYS A 93 33.28 1.76 17.23
N GLU A 94 34.09 1.12 16.38
CA GLU A 94 34.43 1.68 15.04
C GLU A 94 34.22 0.70 13.87
N LEU A 95 33.98 -0.57 14.17
CA LEU A 95 33.94 -1.61 13.16
C LEU A 95 32.55 -1.80 12.58
N THR A 96 32.52 -1.94 11.26
CA THR A 96 31.35 -2.36 10.53
C THR A 96 31.44 -3.86 10.29
N VAL A 97 30.42 -4.64 10.68
CA VAL A 97 30.38 -6.08 10.39
C VAL A 97 29.78 -6.27 9.00
N VAL A 98 30.57 -6.88 8.11
CA VAL A 98 30.14 -7.26 6.77
C VAL A 98 30.19 -8.79 6.71
N ALA A 99 29.08 -9.44 6.37
CA ALA A 99 29.06 -10.89 6.17
C ALA A 99 29.69 -11.21 4.81
N THR A 100 30.78 -11.97 4.76
CA THR A 100 31.44 -12.29 3.48
C THR A 100 31.41 -13.80 3.26
N GLY A 101 30.69 -14.26 2.23
CA GLY A 101 30.81 -15.61 1.69
C GLY A 101 29.74 -16.64 2.08
N THR A 102 30.00 -17.89 1.65
CA THR A 102 29.04 -19.03 1.58
C THR A 102 28.78 -19.75 2.92
N THR A 103 29.62 -19.53 3.94
CA THR A 103 29.51 -20.21 5.24
C THR A 103 28.94 -19.28 6.31
N LYS A 104 27.98 -19.78 7.10
CA LYS A 104 27.23 -19.04 8.14
C LYS A 104 28.08 -18.36 9.24
N ASN A 105 29.40 -18.54 9.23
CA ASN A 105 30.29 -18.21 10.36
C ASN A 105 31.51 -17.32 10.01
N LYS A 106 31.65 -16.78 8.80
CA LYS A 106 32.76 -15.82 8.49
C LYS A 106 32.27 -14.36 8.49
N TRP A 107 32.33 -13.75 9.66
CA TRP A 107 32.14 -12.31 9.86
C TRP A 107 33.47 -11.60 9.69
N ARG A 108 33.53 -10.53 8.90
CA ARG A 108 34.70 -9.64 8.87
C ARG A 108 34.34 -8.28 9.44
N TYR A 109 35.19 -7.81 10.35
CA TYR A 109 35.18 -6.44 10.81
C TYR A 109 35.92 -5.59 9.77
N VAL A 110 35.32 -4.46 9.43
CA VAL A 110 35.83 -3.57 8.39
C VAL A 110 36.10 -2.20 9.03
N ASP A 111 37.36 -1.76 8.94
CA ASP A 111 37.80 -0.44 9.38
C ASP A 111 37.21 0.63 8.47
N LYS A 112 36.82 1.77 9.05
CA LYS A 112 36.22 2.88 8.29
C LYS A 112 37.30 3.81 7.77
N ILE A 113 37.14 4.25 6.52
CA ILE A 113 37.94 5.36 6.00
C ILE A 113 37.19 6.64 6.34
N ASN A 114 37.76 7.49 7.20
CA ASN A 114 37.25 8.83 7.44
C ASN A 114 37.67 9.69 6.25
N ASN A 115 36.70 10.16 5.46
CA ASN A 115 36.99 11.17 4.45
C ASN A 115 37.10 12.56 5.10
N GLU A 116 37.60 13.54 4.34
CA GLU A 116 37.75 14.94 4.77
C GLU A 116 36.43 15.60 5.20
N THR A 117 35.28 14.99 4.86
CA THR A 117 33.93 15.45 5.25
C THR A 117 33.37 14.80 6.51
N GLY A 118 34.14 13.94 7.20
CA GLY A 118 33.72 13.24 8.42
C GLY A 118 32.71 12.10 8.20
N LEU A 119 32.45 11.72 6.95
CA LEU A 119 31.60 10.56 6.60
C LEU A 119 32.45 9.30 6.57
N SER A 120 32.04 8.30 7.36
CA SER A 120 32.65 6.97 7.33
C SER A 120 32.28 6.27 6.02
N LEU A 121 33.25 6.02 5.15
CA LEU A 121 33.03 5.28 3.91
C LEU A 121 33.24 3.78 4.10
N ILE A 122 32.51 2.98 3.30
CA ILE A 122 32.74 1.54 3.17
C ILE A 122 33.99 1.35 2.28
N PRO A 123 35.02 0.62 2.74
CA PRO A 123 36.20 0.31 1.94
C PRO A 123 35.87 -0.51 0.69
N ASP A 124 36.66 -0.34 -0.37
CA ASP A 124 36.37 -0.91 -1.69
C ASP A 124 36.29 -2.44 -1.67
N TYR A 125 37.11 -3.12 -0.86
CA TYR A 125 37.06 -4.58 -0.69
C TYR A 125 35.80 -5.10 0.01
N ALA A 126 35.04 -4.21 0.66
CA ALA A 126 33.81 -4.52 1.38
C ALA A 126 32.55 -4.07 0.63
N ILE A 127 32.72 -3.38 -0.51
CA ILE A 127 31.62 -3.04 -1.41
C ILE A 127 31.10 -4.33 -2.04
N GLN A 128 29.80 -4.56 -1.89
CA GLN A 128 29.12 -5.56 -2.71
C GLN A 128 28.62 -4.87 -3.98
N SER A 129 28.87 -5.52 -5.12
CA SER A 129 28.32 -5.15 -6.42
C SER A 129 27.59 -6.36 -6.99
N LEU A 130 26.58 -6.07 -7.81
CA LEU A 130 25.93 -7.02 -8.69
C LEU A 130 26.79 -7.19 -9.93
N SER A 131 26.85 -8.41 -10.46
CA SER A 131 27.40 -8.65 -11.79
C SER A 131 26.59 -7.92 -12.87
N ALA A 132 27.17 -7.75 -14.07
CA ALA A 132 26.47 -7.11 -15.18
C ALA A 132 25.15 -7.83 -15.52
N ASP A 133 25.13 -9.16 -15.47
CA ASP A 133 23.94 -9.97 -15.72
C ASP A 133 22.88 -9.78 -14.62
N GLU A 134 23.29 -9.75 -13.35
CA GLU A 134 22.39 -9.46 -12.23
C GLU A 134 21.83 -8.04 -12.32
N MET A 135 22.66 -7.04 -12.67
CA MET A 135 22.20 -5.66 -12.91
C MET A 135 21.14 -5.60 -14.01
N GLN A 136 21.32 -6.37 -15.09
CA GLN A 136 20.35 -6.45 -16.17
C GLN A 136 19.05 -7.14 -15.72
N GLU A 137 19.13 -8.27 -15.03
CA GLU A 137 17.96 -8.98 -14.49
C GLU A 137 17.14 -8.08 -13.56
N MET A 138 17.83 -7.37 -12.65
CA MET A 138 17.20 -6.43 -11.73
C MET A 138 16.55 -5.26 -12.46
N SER A 139 17.17 -4.75 -13.53
CA SER A 139 16.58 -3.71 -14.38
C SER A 139 15.25 -4.15 -14.99
N VAL A 140 15.21 -5.35 -15.59
CA VAL A 140 14.00 -5.93 -16.18
C VAL A 140 12.91 -6.11 -15.12
N ARG A 141 13.29 -6.57 -13.93
CA ARG A 141 12.35 -6.74 -12.80
C ARG A 141 11.77 -5.39 -12.33
N MET A 142 12.56 -4.34 -12.24
CA MET A 142 12.08 -3.01 -11.85
C MET A 142 11.14 -2.41 -12.89
N GLU A 143 11.48 -2.56 -14.18
CA GLU A 143 10.62 -2.13 -15.28
C GLU A 143 9.26 -2.84 -15.27
N ALA A 144 9.26 -4.16 -15.09
CA ALA A 144 8.03 -4.94 -14.99
C ALA A 144 7.11 -4.46 -13.86
N ARG A 145 7.68 -4.09 -12.70
CA ARG A 145 6.91 -3.55 -11.56
C ARG A 145 6.31 -2.17 -11.87
N LEU A 146 7.07 -1.30 -12.53
CA LEU A 146 6.58 0.02 -12.95
C LEU A 146 5.47 -0.08 -14.01
N ASN A 147 5.64 -0.97 -14.98
CA ASN A 147 4.61 -1.23 -16.00
C ASN A 147 3.33 -1.72 -15.35
N ARG A 148 3.41 -2.68 -14.41
CA ARG A 148 2.23 -3.11 -13.65
C ARG A 148 1.58 -1.97 -12.90
N LEU A 149 2.35 -1.16 -12.17
CA LEU A 149 1.82 -0.01 -11.44
C LEU A 149 1.03 0.87 -12.40
N LYS A 150 1.62 1.25 -13.54
CA LYS A 150 0.96 2.08 -14.56
C LYS A 150 -0.33 1.44 -15.07
N ASP A 151 -0.28 0.17 -15.48
CA ASP A 151 -1.42 -0.54 -16.04
C ASP A 151 -2.58 -0.60 -15.04
N LYS A 152 -2.29 -0.94 -13.78
CA LYS A 152 -3.31 -1.02 -12.73
C LYS A 152 -3.80 0.35 -12.28
N CYS A 153 -2.96 1.38 -12.28
CA CYS A 153 -3.41 2.75 -12.03
C CYS A 153 -4.47 3.17 -13.06
N SER A 154 -4.24 2.93 -14.35
CA SER A 154 -5.21 3.25 -15.40
C SER A 154 -6.44 2.33 -15.38
N GLU A 155 -6.28 1.04 -15.08
CA GLU A 155 -7.40 0.09 -14.93
C GLU A 155 -8.40 0.53 -13.84
N PHE A 156 -7.90 1.05 -12.72
CA PHE A 156 -8.72 1.52 -11.60
C PHE A 156 -9.04 3.02 -11.65
N GLY A 157 -8.53 3.77 -12.65
CA GLY A 157 -8.72 5.22 -12.76
C GLY A 157 -8.02 6.06 -11.68
N LEU A 158 -7.02 5.50 -11.02
CA LEU A 158 -6.27 6.14 -9.92
C LEU A 158 -5.26 7.19 -10.39
N ASP A 159 -5.02 7.27 -11.70
CA ASP A 159 -4.17 8.25 -12.37
C ASP A 159 -4.91 9.55 -12.72
N VAL A 160 -6.16 9.70 -12.29
CA VAL A 160 -6.98 10.91 -12.47
C VAL A 160 -7.02 11.72 -11.17
N LEU A 161 -7.00 13.05 -11.27
CA LEU A 161 -7.13 13.92 -10.10
C LEU A 161 -8.58 13.98 -9.60
N GLY A 162 -8.75 14.01 -8.27
CA GLY A 162 -10.04 14.01 -7.60
C GLY A 162 -9.96 14.64 -6.21
N GLN A 163 -11.00 14.41 -5.40
CA GLN A 163 -11.14 15.02 -4.07
C GLN A 163 -10.95 14.03 -2.91
N ASP A 164 -10.82 12.74 -3.19
CA ASP A 164 -10.59 11.70 -2.17
C ASP A 164 -9.09 11.44 -1.93
N THR A 165 -8.80 10.58 -0.95
CA THR A 165 -7.44 10.23 -0.54
C THR A 165 -6.64 9.43 -1.56
N TRP A 166 -7.29 8.85 -2.57
CA TRP A 166 -6.66 8.06 -3.63
C TRP A 166 -6.29 8.94 -4.83
N HIS A 167 -7.11 9.96 -5.10
CA HIS A 167 -7.00 10.84 -6.26
C HIS A 167 -6.40 12.23 -5.93
N THR A 168 -5.87 12.42 -4.71
CA THR A 168 -5.17 13.64 -4.29
C THR A 168 -3.70 13.32 -4.01
N PRO A 169 -2.71 13.92 -4.72
CA PRO A 169 -1.29 13.62 -4.51
C PRO A 169 -0.86 13.92 -3.06
N ASN A 170 -0.20 12.97 -2.42
CA ASN A 170 0.23 13.09 -1.03
C ASN A 170 1.76 13.07 -0.92
N THR A 171 2.37 14.22 -0.63
CA THR A 171 3.83 14.35 -0.49
C THR A 171 4.34 14.20 0.95
N TRP A 172 3.44 13.93 1.91
CA TRP A 172 3.70 14.08 3.34
C TRP A 172 4.88 13.27 3.88
N GLU A 173 5.09 12.05 3.35
CA GLU A 173 6.18 11.16 3.77
C GLU A 173 7.30 10.97 2.76
N PHE A 174 7.47 11.91 1.83
CA PHE A 174 8.65 11.94 0.96
C PHE A 174 9.86 12.53 1.70
N LEU A 175 11.03 11.92 1.53
CA LEU A 175 12.33 12.44 1.95
C LEU A 175 13.15 12.70 0.69
N VAL A 176 13.47 13.97 0.44
CA VAL A 176 14.21 14.40 -0.75
C VAL A 176 15.67 14.64 -0.37
N ASN A 177 16.58 13.78 -0.82
CA ASN A 177 18.00 13.99 -0.67
C ASN A 177 18.58 14.63 -1.95
N LYS A 178 18.72 15.95 -1.95
CA LYS A 178 19.25 16.72 -3.09
C LYS A 178 20.73 16.44 -3.37
N LYS A 179 21.52 16.03 -2.37
CA LYS A 179 22.97 15.78 -2.51
C LYS A 179 23.26 14.48 -3.26
N TYR A 180 22.47 13.44 -2.99
CA TYR A 180 22.64 12.10 -3.54
C TYR A 180 21.60 11.76 -4.60
N HIS A 181 20.75 12.72 -4.99
CA HIS A 181 19.77 12.56 -6.07
C HIS A 181 18.84 11.36 -5.87
N ILE A 182 18.40 11.14 -4.62
CA ILE A 182 17.41 10.11 -4.29
C ILE A 182 16.23 10.68 -3.52
N ILE A 183 15.06 10.14 -3.81
CA ILE A 183 13.80 10.50 -3.16
C ILE A 183 13.13 9.22 -2.70
N TRP A 184 12.68 9.20 -1.44
CA TRP A 184 12.03 8.02 -0.88
C TRP A 184 10.67 8.37 -0.31
N CYS A 185 9.61 7.66 -0.72
CA CYS A 185 8.36 7.67 0.03
C CYS A 185 8.40 6.61 1.14
N ASN A 186 8.37 7.05 2.39
CA ASN A 186 8.51 6.18 3.54
C ASN A 186 7.20 5.46 3.91
N VAL A 187 6.98 4.28 3.34
CA VAL A 187 5.91 3.36 3.77
C VAL A 187 6.28 2.67 5.08
N PHE A 188 5.55 2.95 6.16
CA PHE A 188 5.83 2.34 7.46
C PHE A 188 5.62 0.82 7.43
N LYS A 189 6.52 0.11 8.13
CA LYS A 189 6.54 -1.36 8.26
C LYS A 189 6.90 -2.12 6.97
N ALA A 190 7.25 -1.41 5.91
CA ALA A 190 7.91 -1.92 4.70
C ALA A 190 9.40 -1.49 4.70
N ALA A 191 10.19 -2.09 5.60
CA ALA A 191 11.61 -1.74 5.84
C ALA A 191 11.91 -0.30 6.26
N SER A 192 10.90 0.46 6.70
CA SER A 192 11.06 1.86 7.08
C SER A 192 12.14 2.11 8.13
N SER A 193 12.35 1.21 9.10
CA SER A 193 13.43 1.38 10.10
C SER A 193 14.83 1.29 9.51
N SER A 194 15.03 0.42 8.52
CA SER A 194 16.31 0.26 7.83
C SER A 194 16.61 1.47 6.95
N TRP A 195 15.64 1.87 6.12
CA TRP A 195 15.83 2.99 5.22
C TRP A 195 15.85 4.35 5.92
N MET A 196 15.15 4.49 7.06
CA MET A 196 15.32 5.66 7.91
C MET A 196 16.73 5.78 8.48
N PHE A 197 17.38 4.66 8.81
CA PHE A 197 18.78 4.67 9.22
C PHE A 197 19.67 5.12 8.06
N ASN A 198 19.49 4.56 6.86
CA ASN A 198 20.26 4.97 5.68
C ASN A 198 20.07 6.46 5.34
N PHE A 199 18.83 6.96 5.34
CA PHE A 199 18.56 8.38 5.09
C PHE A 199 19.20 9.30 6.13
N ASN A 200 19.25 8.89 7.41
CA ASN A 200 19.98 9.65 8.42
C ASN A 200 21.51 9.62 8.20
N VAL A 201 22.07 8.49 7.76
CA VAL A 201 23.49 8.43 7.36
C VAL A 201 23.76 9.38 6.19
N LEU A 202 22.91 9.36 5.16
CA LEU A 202 23.00 10.29 4.03
C LEU A 202 22.81 11.76 4.44
N ALA A 203 22.16 12.00 5.58
CA ALA A 203 21.99 13.35 6.15
C ALA A 203 23.24 13.82 6.94
N GLY A 204 24.26 12.97 7.08
CA GLY A 204 25.50 13.26 7.80
C GLY A 204 25.52 12.79 9.26
N TYR A 205 24.51 12.07 9.74
CA TYR A 205 24.59 11.46 11.07
C TYR A 205 25.48 10.22 11.03
N THR A 206 26.37 10.08 12.01
CA THR A 206 27.22 8.89 12.08
C THR A 206 26.41 7.65 12.49
N PRO A 207 26.69 6.46 11.92
CA PRO A 207 26.09 5.20 12.36
C PRO A 207 26.14 4.98 13.88
N ASN A 208 27.27 5.33 14.51
CA ASN A 208 27.48 5.19 15.95
C ASN A 208 26.51 6.08 16.77
N TYR A 209 26.27 7.32 16.33
CA TYR A 209 25.27 8.19 16.94
C TYR A 209 23.86 7.59 16.81
N LEU A 210 23.48 7.16 15.60
CA LEU A 210 22.16 6.60 15.32
C LEU A 210 21.87 5.29 16.07
N LEU A 211 22.91 4.56 16.50
CA LEU A 211 22.77 3.35 17.31
C LEU A 211 22.56 3.62 18.79
N LYS A 212 23.12 4.71 19.31
CA LYS A 212 23.08 5.06 20.73
C LYS A 212 21.97 6.04 21.07
N THR A 213 21.51 6.80 20.07
CA THR A 213 20.49 7.81 20.28
C THR A 213 19.17 7.20 20.75
N LYS A 214 18.55 7.85 21.72
CA LYS A 214 17.17 7.56 22.15
C LYS A 214 16.14 8.34 21.33
N LYS A 215 16.59 9.27 20.47
CA LYS A 215 15.70 10.03 19.58
C LYS A 215 15.08 9.12 18.52
N ILE A 216 13.85 9.44 18.13
CA ILE A 216 13.17 8.75 17.04
C ILE A 216 13.87 9.13 15.72
N LEU A 217 14.32 8.12 14.96
CA LEU A 217 15.08 8.36 13.71
C LEU A 217 14.30 9.16 12.66
N LEU A 218 12.97 9.02 12.63
CA LEU A 218 12.11 9.85 11.77
C LEU A 218 12.24 11.34 12.10
N ASN A 219 12.31 11.70 13.39
CA ASN A 219 12.44 13.10 13.79
C ASN A 219 13.80 13.66 13.36
N LEU A 220 14.88 12.90 13.56
CA LEU A 220 16.22 13.27 13.09
C LEU A 220 16.26 13.45 11.57
N ALA A 221 15.62 12.55 10.82
CA ALA A 221 15.54 12.69 9.37
C ALA A 221 14.76 13.96 8.99
N ARG A 222 13.65 14.27 9.68
CA ARG A 222 12.84 15.47 9.40
C ARG A 222 13.55 16.78 9.77
N GLU A 223 14.53 16.77 10.67
CA GLU A 223 15.44 17.91 10.90
C GLU A 223 16.28 18.24 9.64
N ARG A 224 16.52 17.26 8.75
CA ARG A 224 17.36 17.42 7.54
C ARG A 224 16.58 17.34 6.22
N TYR A 225 15.42 16.70 6.23
CA TYR A 225 14.54 16.50 5.08
C TYR A 225 13.14 17.02 5.41
N PRO A 226 12.93 18.35 5.37
CA PRO A 226 11.62 18.93 5.61
C PRO A 226 10.60 18.40 4.60
N ARG A 227 9.31 18.49 4.95
CA ARG A 227 8.25 18.11 4.02
C ARG A 227 8.22 19.09 2.86
N VAL A 228 8.00 18.56 1.66
CA VAL A 228 7.98 19.32 0.41
C VAL A 228 6.56 19.40 -0.13
N THR A 229 6.27 20.48 -0.84
CA THR A 229 5.07 20.62 -1.66
C THR A 229 5.13 19.70 -2.89
N LEU A 230 4.00 19.52 -3.57
CA LEU A 230 3.95 18.74 -4.82
C LEU A 230 4.86 19.34 -5.91
N GLN A 231 4.93 20.66 -5.99
CA GLN A 231 5.79 21.34 -6.96
C GLN A 231 7.26 21.08 -6.67
N GLU A 232 7.71 21.30 -5.43
CA GLU A 232 9.10 21.05 -5.02
C GLU A 232 9.49 19.57 -5.21
N LEU A 233 8.56 18.65 -4.95
CA LEU A 233 8.79 17.23 -5.21
C LEU A 233 9.01 16.95 -6.70
N ARG A 234 8.16 17.49 -7.57
CA ARG A 234 8.29 17.34 -9.04
C ARG A 234 9.58 17.97 -9.56
N GLU A 235 9.97 19.12 -9.05
CA GLU A 235 11.25 19.76 -9.40
C GLU A 235 12.44 18.87 -9.00
N ALA A 236 12.43 18.30 -7.79
CA ALA A 236 13.48 17.40 -7.34
C ALA A 236 13.50 16.07 -8.10
N GLN A 237 12.35 15.60 -8.59
CA GLN A 237 12.24 14.38 -9.39
C GLN A 237 12.99 14.49 -10.72
N ASN A 238 13.08 15.67 -11.33
CA ASN A 238 13.74 15.86 -12.62
C ASN A 238 15.18 15.32 -12.69
N ASN A 239 15.90 15.31 -11.57
CA ASN A 239 17.28 14.85 -11.49
C ASN A 239 17.51 13.84 -10.36
N SER A 240 16.46 13.19 -9.85
CA SER A 240 16.58 12.24 -8.74
C SER A 240 15.81 10.95 -9.01
N ILE A 241 16.36 9.83 -8.53
CA ILE A 241 15.66 8.53 -8.52
C ILE A 241 14.68 8.51 -7.36
N THR A 242 13.39 8.35 -7.67
CA THR A 242 12.32 8.25 -6.69
C THR A 242 11.92 6.80 -6.49
N PHE A 243 11.90 6.32 -5.25
CA PHE A 243 11.58 4.93 -4.98
C PHE A 243 10.62 4.74 -3.81
N ILE A 244 9.93 3.60 -3.85
CA ILE A 244 9.04 3.11 -2.80
C ILE A 244 9.40 1.67 -2.46
N ILE A 245 9.18 1.28 -1.20
CA ILE A 245 9.31 -0.10 -0.77
C ILE A 245 7.92 -0.62 -0.48
N ALA A 246 7.42 -1.51 -1.32
CA ALA A 246 6.18 -2.21 -1.12
C ALA A 246 6.38 -3.43 -0.22
N ARG A 247 5.34 -3.81 0.49
CA ARG A 247 5.27 -5.04 1.29
C ARG A 247 3.84 -5.57 1.19
N ASN A 248 3.67 -6.89 1.25
CA ASN A 248 2.34 -7.47 1.33
C ASN A 248 1.48 -6.73 2.39
N PRO A 249 0.28 -6.24 2.04
CA PRO A 249 -0.47 -5.33 2.91
C PRO A 249 -0.87 -5.97 4.24
N PHE A 250 -1.19 -7.25 4.22
CA PHE A 250 -1.59 -8.00 5.41
C PHE A 250 -0.38 -8.35 6.29
N GLU A 251 0.78 -8.66 5.70
CA GLU A 251 2.01 -8.74 6.47
C GLU A 251 2.38 -7.42 7.15
N ARG A 252 2.24 -6.32 6.40
CA ARG A 252 2.54 -4.97 6.87
C ARG A 252 1.65 -4.60 8.04
N LEU A 253 0.33 -4.84 7.93
CA LEU A 253 -0.63 -4.61 8.99
C LEU A 253 -0.33 -5.46 10.23
N LEU A 254 -0.05 -6.76 10.07
CA LEU A 254 0.26 -7.62 11.20
C LEU A 254 1.56 -7.19 11.92
N SER A 255 2.56 -6.74 11.15
CA SER A 255 3.77 -6.13 11.70
C SER A 255 3.45 -4.87 12.50
N ALA A 256 2.55 -4.02 12.00
CA ALA A 256 2.12 -2.80 12.65
C ALA A 256 1.33 -3.08 13.94
N TYR A 257 0.36 -3.99 13.90
CA TYR A 257 -0.43 -4.41 15.06
C TYR A 257 0.48 -4.91 16.18
N ARG A 258 1.41 -5.81 15.87
CA ARG A 258 2.33 -6.33 16.90
C ARG A 258 3.22 -5.23 17.45
N ASP A 259 3.78 -4.38 16.60
CA ASP A 259 4.72 -3.34 17.02
C ASP A 259 4.06 -2.22 17.83
N LYS A 260 2.89 -1.75 17.37
CA LYS A 260 2.24 -0.55 17.89
C LYS A 260 1.13 -0.84 18.89
N ILE A 261 0.48 -2.00 18.81
CA ILE A 261 -0.64 -2.33 19.68
C ILE A 261 -0.22 -3.33 20.77
N VAL A 262 0.34 -4.47 20.38
CA VAL A 262 0.72 -5.53 21.34
C VAL A 262 1.95 -5.12 22.18
N PHE A 263 3.00 -4.63 21.52
CA PHE A 263 4.25 -4.20 22.15
C PHE A 263 4.38 -2.67 22.21
N ALA A 264 3.25 -2.00 22.40
CA ALA A 264 3.20 -0.56 22.61
C ALA A 264 4.03 -0.18 23.84
N LEU A 265 4.73 0.95 23.79
CA LEU A 265 5.40 1.48 24.97
C LEU A 265 4.33 1.96 25.97
N PRO A 266 4.46 1.66 27.27
CA PRO A 266 3.52 2.14 28.27
C PRO A 266 3.32 3.66 28.19
N TYR A 267 2.07 4.10 28.31
CA TYR A 267 1.61 5.49 28.24
C TYR A 267 1.78 6.20 26.89
N SER A 268 2.31 5.51 25.88
CA SER A 268 2.39 6.04 24.51
C SER A 268 1.02 6.26 23.87
N PHE A 269 0.98 7.00 22.76
CA PHE A 269 -0.22 7.18 21.95
C PHE A 269 -0.86 5.83 21.59
N HIS A 270 -0.08 4.88 21.07
CA HIS A 270 -0.62 3.59 20.63
C HIS A 270 -1.06 2.69 21.79
N ASP A 271 -0.47 2.83 22.98
CA ASP A 271 -0.91 2.14 24.20
C ASP A 271 -2.28 2.69 24.69
N LYS A 272 -2.47 4.00 24.63
CA LYS A 272 -3.78 4.64 24.89
C LYS A 272 -4.82 4.23 23.84
N LEU A 273 -4.42 4.16 22.56
CA LEU A 273 -5.27 3.68 21.47
C LEU A 273 -5.74 2.24 21.73
N GLY A 274 -4.81 1.33 22.03
CA GLY A 274 -5.14 -0.07 22.34
C GLY A 274 -6.16 -0.20 23.46
N ARG A 275 -5.96 0.51 24.59
CA ARG A 275 -6.95 0.54 25.68
C ARG A 275 -8.31 1.08 25.26
N SER A 276 -8.34 2.10 24.39
CA SER A 276 -9.58 2.65 23.85
C SER A 276 -10.33 1.63 23.00
N ILE A 277 -9.61 0.89 22.13
CA ILE A 277 -10.20 -0.18 21.31
C ILE A 277 -10.79 -1.26 22.21
N VAL A 278 -10.06 -1.75 23.21
CA VAL A 278 -10.57 -2.76 24.16
C VAL A 278 -11.88 -2.29 24.80
N ARG A 279 -11.91 -1.07 25.37
CA ARG A 279 -13.10 -0.51 26.03
C ARG A 279 -14.33 -0.45 25.11
N ASN A 280 -14.12 -0.19 23.83
CA ASN A 280 -15.19 0.05 22.87
C ASN A 280 -15.67 -1.21 22.14
N TYR A 281 -14.78 -2.17 21.88
CA TYR A 281 -15.04 -3.32 21.02
C TYR A 281 -15.27 -4.62 21.80
N ARG A 282 -14.72 -4.75 23.01
CA ARG A 282 -14.88 -5.95 23.85
C ARG A 282 -16.31 -6.15 24.38
N LYS A 283 -17.16 -5.14 24.24
CA LYS A 283 -18.60 -5.17 24.56
C LYS A 283 -19.50 -5.49 23.36
N LYS A 284 -18.95 -5.63 22.15
CA LYS A 284 -19.74 -5.92 20.95
C LYS A 284 -20.04 -7.43 20.87
N PRO A 285 -21.30 -7.88 20.68
CA PRO A 285 -21.67 -9.30 20.71
C PRO A 285 -20.77 -10.23 19.88
N LYS A 286 -20.48 -9.87 18.62
CA LYS A 286 -19.62 -10.64 17.70
C LYS A 286 -18.15 -10.79 18.15
N LEU A 287 -17.72 -10.00 19.13
CA LEU A 287 -16.33 -9.94 19.61
C LEU A 287 -16.19 -10.40 21.06
N ILE A 288 -17.28 -10.45 21.85
CA ILE A 288 -17.26 -10.90 23.24
C ILE A 288 -16.66 -12.31 23.36
N SER A 289 -17.10 -13.24 22.52
CA SER A 289 -16.59 -14.64 22.52
C SER A 289 -15.11 -14.74 22.10
N ARG A 290 -14.59 -13.74 21.39
CA ARG A 290 -13.21 -13.65 20.89
C ARG A 290 -12.35 -12.70 21.71
N ALA A 291 -12.88 -12.17 22.81
CA ALA A 291 -12.20 -11.24 23.68
C ALA A 291 -11.09 -11.96 24.45
N GLY A 292 -9.85 -11.49 24.31
CA GLY A 292 -8.73 -11.99 25.09
C GLY A 292 -8.69 -11.36 26.48
N ASN A 293 -8.20 -12.08 27.49
CA ASN A 293 -7.89 -11.51 28.80
C ASN A 293 -6.55 -10.74 28.76
N THR A 294 -6.49 -9.68 27.95
CA THR A 294 -5.29 -8.87 27.71
C THR A 294 -5.61 -7.38 27.78
N LYS A 295 -4.59 -6.56 28.07
CA LYS A 295 -4.69 -5.09 28.18
C LYS A 295 -4.76 -4.37 26.82
N TYR A 296 -4.50 -5.07 25.74
CA TYR A 296 -4.53 -4.59 24.35
C TYR A 296 -5.61 -5.36 23.57
N PRO A 297 -6.11 -4.84 22.44
CA PRO A 297 -7.16 -5.51 21.69
C PRO A 297 -6.61 -6.78 21.02
N THR A 298 -7.45 -7.79 20.90
CA THR A 298 -7.16 -8.96 20.04
C THR A 298 -7.07 -8.52 18.57
N PHE A 299 -6.54 -9.38 17.72
CA PHE A 299 -6.39 -9.04 16.31
C PHE A 299 -7.75 -8.80 15.62
N PRO A 300 -8.80 -9.61 15.85
CA PRO A 300 -10.15 -9.28 15.37
C PRO A 300 -10.70 -7.96 15.91
N GLU A 301 -10.55 -7.66 17.22
CA GLU A 301 -10.97 -6.38 17.81
C GLU A 301 -10.27 -5.19 17.10
N PHE A 302 -8.98 -5.33 16.80
CA PHE A 302 -8.20 -4.31 16.08
C PHE A 302 -8.62 -4.16 14.61
N VAL A 303 -8.83 -5.26 13.88
CA VAL A 303 -9.27 -5.23 12.47
C VAL A 303 -10.65 -4.60 12.35
N HIS A 304 -11.59 -4.98 13.22
CA HIS A 304 -12.92 -4.34 13.29
C HIS A 304 -12.82 -2.85 13.55
N TRP A 305 -11.96 -2.45 14.49
CA TRP A 305 -11.73 -1.03 14.76
C TRP A 305 -11.20 -0.28 13.55
N LEU A 306 -10.22 -0.86 12.84
CA LEU A 306 -9.63 -0.25 11.66
C LEU A 306 -10.69 -0.06 10.56
N ILE A 307 -11.47 -1.10 10.26
CA ILE A 307 -12.55 -1.03 9.26
C ILE A 307 -13.60 0.01 9.66
N ASP A 308 -13.99 0.06 10.94
CA ASP A 308 -14.91 1.09 11.45
C ASP A 308 -14.34 2.51 11.30
N GLN A 309 -13.01 2.71 11.44
CA GLN A 309 -12.40 4.02 11.19
C GLN A 309 -12.45 4.40 9.70
N VAL A 310 -12.14 3.45 8.83
CA VAL A 310 -12.18 3.63 7.37
C VAL A 310 -13.59 3.98 6.91
N LYS A 311 -14.61 3.21 7.34
CA LYS A 311 -16.02 3.43 7.00
C LYS A 311 -16.53 4.81 7.45
N ARG A 312 -15.94 5.39 8.49
CA ARG A 312 -16.28 6.73 9.01
C ARG A 312 -15.49 7.86 8.35
N GLY A 313 -14.54 7.56 7.47
CA GLY A 313 -13.64 8.57 6.90
C GLY A 313 -12.67 9.18 7.92
N ASN A 314 -12.40 8.48 9.02
CA ASN A 314 -11.46 8.98 10.04
C ASN A 314 -10.02 8.84 9.56
N TYR A 315 -9.14 9.69 10.10
CA TYR A 315 -7.70 9.57 9.89
C TYR A 315 -7.18 8.21 10.36
N ILE A 316 -6.42 7.54 9.49
CA ILE A 316 -5.77 6.27 9.79
C ILE A 316 -4.30 6.52 10.12
N ASP A 317 -3.83 5.96 11.24
CA ASP A 317 -2.43 6.07 11.67
C ASP A 317 -1.47 5.63 10.56
N MET A 318 -0.34 6.33 10.42
CA MET A 318 0.68 6.10 9.39
C MET A 318 1.23 4.66 9.33
N HIS A 319 1.09 3.87 10.41
CA HIS A 319 1.50 2.47 10.43
C HIS A 319 0.44 1.51 9.89
N PHE A 320 -0.82 1.94 9.79
CA PHE A 320 -1.97 1.15 9.33
C PHE A 320 -2.59 1.70 8.03
N VAL A 321 -2.25 2.91 7.60
CA VAL A 321 -2.76 3.49 6.35
C VAL A 321 -2.29 2.68 5.13
N SER A 322 -3.11 2.56 4.08
CA SER A 322 -2.72 1.98 2.79
C SER A 322 -1.47 2.67 2.23
N ALA A 323 -0.54 1.91 1.65
CA ALA A 323 0.64 2.47 1.00
C ALA A 323 0.26 3.32 -0.22
N THR A 324 -0.78 2.89 -0.95
CA THR A 324 -1.30 3.57 -2.13
C THR A 324 -1.89 4.94 -1.78
N SER A 325 -2.76 5.07 -0.76
CA SER A 325 -3.26 6.40 -0.34
C SER A 325 -2.19 7.25 0.34
N PHE A 326 -1.14 6.63 0.88
CA PHE A 326 -0.11 7.33 1.63
C PHE A 326 0.99 7.94 0.74
N CYS A 327 1.35 7.26 -0.35
CA CYS A 327 2.38 7.70 -1.29
C CYS A 327 1.82 8.10 -2.66
N THR A 328 0.56 7.78 -2.96
CA THR A 328 -0.17 8.10 -4.20
C THR A 328 0.64 7.80 -5.48
N PRO A 329 1.09 6.55 -5.67
CA PRO A 329 2.04 6.19 -6.74
C PRO A 329 1.46 6.29 -8.16
N CYS A 330 0.15 6.42 -8.30
CA CYS A 330 -0.51 6.70 -9.58
C CYS A 330 -0.44 8.18 -9.99
N LEU A 331 -0.18 9.09 -9.04
CA LEU A 331 -0.14 10.54 -9.27
C LEU A 331 1.24 11.16 -9.03
N ILE A 332 2.13 10.43 -8.37
CA ILE A 332 3.52 10.80 -8.11
C ILE A 332 4.43 9.79 -8.80
N ARG A 333 5.37 10.28 -9.61
CA ARG A 333 6.28 9.44 -10.38
C ARG A 333 7.22 8.64 -9.45
N PHE A 334 7.30 7.34 -9.68
CA PHE A 334 8.32 6.46 -9.10
C PHE A 334 9.20 5.90 -10.22
N ASP A 335 10.50 5.86 -9.96
CA ASP A 335 11.52 5.31 -10.86
C ASP A 335 11.94 3.89 -10.43
N MET A 336 11.64 3.48 -9.19
CA MET A 336 11.85 2.11 -8.72
C MET A 336 10.82 1.68 -7.66
N ILE A 337 10.35 0.43 -7.77
CA ILE A 337 9.51 -0.22 -6.77
C ILE A 337 10.29 -1.40 -6.21
N LEU A 338 10.79 -1.26 -4.99
CA LEU A 338 11.44 -2.33 -4.26
C LEU A 338 10.35 -3.13 -3.53
N LYS A 339 10.54 -4.44 -3.38
CA LYS A 339 9.66 -5.29 -2.58
C LYS A 339 10.35 -5.74 -1.32
N PHE A 340 9.61 -5.80 -0.21
CA PHE A 340 10.13 -6.25 1.07
C PHE A 340 10.66 -7.68 1.01
N GLU A 341 10.02 -8.52 0.20
CA GLU A 341 10.32 -9.94 0.02
C GLU A 341 11.64 -10.16 -0.74
N SER A 342 11.98 -9.27 -1.69
CA SER A 342 13.25 -9.25 -2.45
C SER A 342 14.13 -8.06 -2.08
N LEU A 343 13.99 -7.55 -0.85
CA LEU A 343 14.62 -6.29 -0.47
C LEU A 343 16.15 -6.39 -0.46
N ALA A 344 16.70 -7.59 -0.24
CA ALA A 344 18.14 -7.82 -0.23
C ALA A 344 18.76 -7.40 -1.57
N GLU A 345 18.20 -7.92 -2.65
CA GLU A 345 18.60 -7.67 -4.04
C GLU A 345 18.21 -6.27 -4.47
N ASP A 346 16.95 -5.90 -4.21
CA ASP A 346 16.38 -4.67 -4.73
C ASP A 346 17.08 -3.42 -4.16
N GLN A 347 17.44 -3.44 -2.87
CA GLN A 347 18.16 -2.31 -2.27
C GLN A 347 19.62 -2.26 -2.73
N LEU A 348 20.25 -3.41 -3.01
CA LEU A 348 21.61 -3.45 -3.53
C LEU A 348 21.65 -2.85 -4.94
N TYR A 349 20.69 -3.23 -5.80
CA TYR A 349 20.52 -2.64 -7.12
C TYR A 349 20.31 -1.13 -7.07
N LEU A 350 19.43 -0.63 -6.19
CA LEU A 350 19.23 0.81 -6.02
C LEU A 350 20.51 1.53 -5.57
N ILE A 351 21.22 0.98 -4.57
CA ILE A 351 22.47 1.55 -4.04
C ILE A 351 23.53 1.61 -5.15
N GLU A 352 23.64 0.57 -5.96
CA GLU A 352 24.58 0.49 -7.07
C GLU A 352 24.23 1.43 -8.22
N LYS A 353 22.95 1.45 -8.63
CA LYS A 353 22.45 2.35 -9.69
C LYS A 353 22.62 3.84 -9.33
N THR A 354 22.64 4.16 -8.04
CA THR A 354 22.79 5.54 -7.53
C THR A 354 24.22 5.91 -7.15
N GLY A 355 25.19 5.00 -7.30
CA GLY A 355 26.59 5.28 -6.94
C GLY A 355 26.84 5.38 -5.43
N LEU A 356 25.93 4.84 -4.59
CA LEU A 356 25.95 4.98 -3.14
C LEU A 356 26.66 3.84 -2.41
N GLN A 357 27.30 2.91 -3.12
CA GLN A 357 27.92 1.70 -2.57
C GLN A 357 28.98 2.00 -1.50
N ARG A 358 29.59 3.18 -1.56
CA ARG A 358 30.61 3.64 -0.60
C ARG A 358 30.04 4.32 0.64
N VAL A 359 28.77 4.76 0.58
CA VAL A 359 28.15 5.62 1.60
C VAL A 359 27.17 4.85 2.46
N ILE A 360 26.37 3.98 1.84
CA ILE A 360 25.38 3.14 2.52
C ILE A 360 25.44 1.70 1.99
N ALA A 361 24.93 0.77 2.78
CA ALA A 361 24.78 -0.63 2.41
C ALA A 361 23.43 -1.18 2.90
N PRO A 362 23.02 -2.36 2.42
CA PRO A 362 21.93 -3.14 3.02
C PRO A 362 22.01 -3.21 4.55
N VAL A 363 21.02 -2.64 5.25
CA VAL A 363 20.87 -2.75 6.72
C VAL A 363 19.57 -3.48 7.03
N TRP A 364 19.62 -4.47 7.91
CA TRP A 364 18.43 -5.15 8.41
C TRP A 364 18.16 -4.73 9.86
N ARG A 365 17.19 -3.84 10.06
CA ARG A 365 16.77 -3.39 11.39
C ARG A 365 15.39 -3.94 11.72
N ASN A 366 15.20 -4.28 13.01
CA ASN A 366 13.92 -4.68 13.59
C ASN A 366 13.29 -5.94 12.95
N MET A 367 14.05 -7.03 12.89
CA MET A 367 13.56 -8.35 12.45
C MET A 367 12.54 -8.93 13.47
N GLY A 368 11.31 -8.42 13.47
CA GLY A 368 10.19 -8.90 14.30
C GLY A 368 10.33 -8.62 15.81
N LYS A 369 9.27 -8.10 16.45
CA LYS A 369 9.19 -8.03 17.92
C LYS A 369 8.63 -9.35 18.47
N GLY A 370 9.26 -9.91 19.50
CA GLY A 370 8.81 -11.14 20.17
C GLY A 370 9.35 -12.45 19.58
N GLY A 371 10.55 -12.45 19.01
CA GLY A 371 11.33 -13.66 18.70
C GLY A 371 10.90 -14.47 17.47
N ARG A 372 9.75 -14.16 16.85
CA ARG A 372 9.24 -14.84 15.64
C ARG A 372 9.01 -13.86 14.49
N LYS A 373 9.34 -14.27 13.26
CA LYS A 373 9.10 -13.47 12.05
C LYS A 373 7.60 -13.27 11.86
N THR A 374 7.20 -12.11 11.35
CA THR A 374 5.77 -11.82 11.09
C THR A 374 5.16 -12.80 10.10
N GLN A 375 5.94 -13.23 9.11
CA GLN A 375 5.52 -14.18 8.08
C GLN A 375 5.06 -15.52 8.67
N GLU A 376 5.76 -16.02 9.70
CA GLU A 376 5.45 -17.29 10.39
C GLU A 376 4.19 -17.23 11.27
N LEU A 377 3.60 -16.04 11.43
CA LEU A 377 2.48 -15.80 12.33
C LEU A 377 1.21 -15.43 11.57
N GLN A 378 1.26 -15.31 10.25
CA GLN A 378 0.13 -14.89 9.43
C GLN A 378 -1.07 -15.80 9.61
N GLN A 379 -0.89 -17.11 9.40
CA GLN A 379 -1.97 -18.09 9.57
C GLN A 379 -2.61 -18.01 10.96
N GLN A 380 -1.80 -17.91 12.03
CA GLN A 380 -2.30 -17.84 13.41
C GLN A 380 -3.19 -16.61 13.65
N PHE A 381 -2.87 -15.46 13.06
CA PHE A 381 -3.62 -14.23 13.27
C PHE A 381 -4.82 -14.12 12.34
N TYR A 382 -4.63 -14.40 11.05
CA TYR A 382 -5.67 -14.26 10.03
C TYR A 382 -6.74 -15.35 10.11
N SER A 383 -6.47 -16.52 10.71
CA SER A 383 -7.51 -17.54 10.97
C SER A 383 -8.53 -17.14 12.04
N GLN A 384 -8.25 -16.09 12.81
CA GLN A 384 -9.19 -15.53 13.78
C GLN A 384 -10.28 -14.66 13.13
N LEU A 385 -10.09 -14.26 11.87
CA LEU A 385 -11.05 -13.50 11.09
C LEU A 385 -11.97 -14.45 10.31
N THR A 386 -13.25 -14.08 10.20
CA THR A 386 -14.14 -14.75 9.24
C THR A 386 -13.81 -14.34 7.81
N LYS A 387 -14.32 -15.10 6.82
CA LYS A 387 -14.15 -14.75 5.40
C LYS A 387 -14.69 -13.37 5.08
N GLN A 388 -15.86 -13.00 5.61
CA GLN A 388 -16.42 -11.66 5.45
C GLN A 388 -15.49 -10.58 6.04
N GLU A 389 -15.02 -10.75 7.28
CA GLU A 389 -14.10 -9.80 7.93
C GLU A 389 -12.80 -9.63 7.12
N MET A 390 -12.30 -10.72 6.54
CA MET A 390 -11.11 -10.70 5.71
C MET A 390 -11.33 -9.97 4.37
N LEU A 391 -12.48 -10.18 3.72
CA LEU A 391 -12.84 -9.47 2.49
C LEU A 391 -13.07 -7.97 2.75
N GLU A 392 -13.69 -7.60 3.88
CA GLU A 392 -13.79 -6.19 4.25
C GLU A 392 -12.41 -5.54 4.47
N LEU A 393 -11.50 -6.26 5.13
CA LEU A 393 -10.13 -5.80 5.32
C LEU A 393 -9.38 -5.69 3.98
N TYR A 394 -9.57 -6.66 3.08
CA TYR A 394 -9.01 -6.64 1.74
C TYR A 394 -9.47 -5.43 0.95
N ASN A 395 -10.77 -5.16 0.93
CA ASN A 395 -11.34 -4.03 0.18
C ASN A 395 -10.68 -2.70 0.57
N TYR A 396 -10.29 -2.51 1.83
CA TYR A 396 -9.54 -1.33 2.25
C TYR A 396 -8.12 -1.27 1.68
N TYR A 397 -7.42 -2.41 1.56
CA TYR A 397 -6.06 -2.50 1.01
C TYR A 397 -6.00 -2.94 -0.45
N GLN A 398 -7.13 -3.02 -1.15
CA GLN A 398 -7.23 -3.68 -2.45
C GLN A 398 -6.18 -3.14 -3.43
N TYR A 399 -6.05 -1.82 -3.52
CA TYR A 399 -5.05 -1.20 -4.39
C TYR A 399 -3.61 -1.52 -4.00
N ASP A 400 -3.29 -1.67 -2.70
CA ASP A 400 -1.95 -2.12 -2.32
C ASP A 400 -1.69 -3.56 -2.81
N PHE A 401 -2.70 -4.43 -2.85
CA PHE A 401 -2.56 -5.77 -3.41
C PHE A 401 -2.36 -5.72 -4.93
N ASP A 402 -3.24 -5.00 -5.62
CA ASP A 402 -3.28 -5.04 -7.08
C ASP A 402 -2.09 -4.29 -7.71
N LEU A 403 -1.80 -3.06 -7.25
CA LEU A 403 -0.72 -2.22 -7.79
C LEU A 403 0.67 -2.85 -7.56
N PHE A 404 0.87 -3.52 -6.42
CA PHE A 404 2.16 -4.09 -6.04
C PHE A 404 2.27 -5.60 -6.23
N ASP A 405 1.34 -6.23 -6.96
CA ASP A 405 1.38 -7.66 -7.27
C ASP A 405 1.46 -8.56 -6.03
N TYR A 406 0.45 -8.44 -5.18
CA TYR A 406 0.20 -9.37 -4.09
C TYR A 406 -1.14 -10.08 -4.31
N ASP A 407 -1.26 -11.30 -3.79
CA ASP A 407 -2.47 -12.12 -3.89
C ASP A 407 -3.06 -12.36 -2.49
N ILE A 408 -4.38 -12.31 -2.40
CA ILE A 408 -5.12 -12.58 -1.17
C ILE A 408 -5.42 -14.07 -0.94
N LYS A 409 -5.33 -14.91 -1.98
CA LYS A 409 -5.81 -16.31 -1.95
C LYS A 409 -5.39 -17.09 -0.72
N GLU A 410 -4.12 -17.00 -0.31
CA GLU A 410 -3.60 -17.71 0.85
C GLU A 410 -4.31 -17.29 2.15
N TYR A 411 -4.61 -16.00 2.32
CA TYR A 411 -5.34 -15.51 3.49
C TYR A 411 -6.78 -16.01 3.51
N LEU A 412 -7.46 -16.05 2.35
CA LEU A 412 -8.84 -16.56 2.27
C LEU A 412 -8.94 -18.03 2.69
N GLN A 413 -7.85 -18.80 2.55
CA GLN A 413 -7.76 -20.17 3.05
C GLN A 413 -7.55 -20.21 4.57
N TYR A 414 -6.87 -19.21 5.14
CA TYR A 414 -6.70 -19.10 6.58
C TYR A 414 -8.00 -18.72 7.28
N ALA A 415 -8.80 -17.84 6.68
CA ALA A 415 -10.03 -17.32 7.26
C ALA A 415 -11.00 -18.43 7.66
N ARG A 416 -11.58 -18.33 8.86
CA ARG A 416 -12.62 -19.26 9.30
C ARG A 416 -13.93 -19.00 8.56
N ALA A 417 -14.80 -20.02 8.53
CA ALA A 417 -16.14 -19.87 7.98
C ALA A 417 -16.90 -18.72 8.66
N ASP A 418 -17.73 -18.02 7.90
CA ASP A 418 -18.66 -17.05 8.48
C ASP A 418 -19.65 -17.80 9.38
N GLU A 419 -19.93 -17.22 10.54
CA GLU A 419 -20.99 -17.73 11.41
C GLU A 419 -22.30 -17.54 10.64
N VAL A 420 -22.96 -18.64 10.27
CA VAL A 420 -24.31 -18.60 9.72
C VAL A 420 -25.15 -17.88 10.76
N ALA A 421 -25.72 -16.73 10.40
CA ALA A 421 -26.69 -16.10 11.27
C ALA A 421 -27.81 -17.13 11.44
N ASP A 422 -27.94 -17.71 12.62
CA ASP A 422 -29.09 -18.52 13.02
C ASP A 422 -30.33 -17.60 12.90
N ALA A 423 -30.87 -17.56 11.69
CA ALA A 423 -32.16 -17.01 11.40
C ALA A 423 -33.17 -17.97 12.01
N VAL A 424 -33.73 -17.55 13.16
CA VAL A 424 -35.13 -17.78 13.53
C VAL A 424 -35.60 -19.23 13.33
N ALA A 425 -35.24 -20.12 14.26
CA ALA A 425 -35.93 -21.41 14.41
C ALA A 425 -35.90 -21.89 15.86
N SER A 426 -36.56 -21.16 16.74
CA SER A 426 -37.13 -21.70 17.98
C SER A 426 -38.37 -20.88 18.34
N GLY A 427 -39.31 -20.84 17.40
CA GLY A 427 -40.72 -20.64 17.71
C GLY A 427 -41.35 -22.02 17.81
N VAL A 428 -41.51 -22.51 19.04
CA VAL A 428 -42.64 -23.35 19.51
C VAL A 428 -42.90 -22.95 20.94
#